data_AF-X6P4J3-F1
#
_entry.id   AF-X6P4J3-F1
#
_cell.length_a   1.000
_cell.length_b   1.000
_cell.length_c   1.000
_cell.angle_alpha   90.00
_cell.angle_beta   90.00
_cell.angle_gamma   90.00
#
_symmetry.space_group_name_H-M   'P 1'
#
loop_
_entity.id
_entity.type
_entity.pdbx_description
1 polymer ?
#
loop_
_entity_poly.entity_id
_entity_poly.type
_entity_poly.pdbx_seq_one_letter_code
_entity_poly.pdbx_strand_id
1 'polypeptide(L)'
;MAEEPEQTKASEEIAENPLAKADDEEEIYSNISDRTAKRNELAKSLFGILSPAVKQCDQVVRGVFQSQQKVLNEIANLEKTLNEWQKKEEERRQKQKQETQSDGKTVEVVDDRFKEYLQKLRATRQKLNKLSIQLGMIHHRLDVVLYYFNFYCCYTLIY
;
A
#
# COMPACT_ATOMS: atom_id res chain seq x y z
N MET A 1 20.98 92.57 -38.23
CA MET A 1 21.38 91.52 -39.20
C MET A 1 21.63 90.29 -38.35
N ALA A 2 20.63 89.47 -38.04
CA ALA A 2 19.96 88.48 -38.90
C ALA A 2 20.96 87.45 -39.46
N GLU A 3 21.08 86.31 -38.76
CA GLU A 3 21.19 84.94 -39.31
C GLU A 3 21.30 83.93 -38.14
N GLU A 4 20.23 83.15 -37.94
CA GLU A 4 20.28 81.74 -37.52
C GLU A 4 20.30 80.89 -38.82
N PRO A 5 20.71 79.58 -38.87
CA PRO A 5 20.37 78.57 -37.86
C PRO A 5 21.32 77.34 -37.68
N GLU A 6 20.84 76.40 -36.84
CA GLU A 6 20.97 74.93 -36.90
C GLU A 6 22.11 74.14 -36.20
N GLN A 7 21.74 73.67 -34.98
CA GLN A 7 21.81 72.28 -34.44
C GLN A 7 22.86 71.28 -34.97
N THR A 8 23.65 70.69 -34.05
CA THR A 8 23.54 69.25 -33.73
C THR A 8 24.31 68.82 -32.45
N LYS A 9 23.55 68.25 -31.49
CA LYS A 9 23.83 67.16 -30.53
C LYS A 9 25.29 66.76 -30.19
N ALA A 10 25.60 66.68 -28.89
CA ALA A 10 25.87 65.41 -28.19
C ALA A 10 26.04 65.63 -26.67
N SER A 11 25.18 64.97 -25.92
CA SER A 11 25.13 64.88 -24.45
C SER A 11 26.30 64.06 -23.89
N GLU A 12 26.84 64.58 -22.78
CA GLU A 12 27.03 63.92 -21.48
C GLU A 12 27.32 62.40 -21.40
N GLU A 13 28.33 62.12 -20.57
CA GLU A 13 28.59 60.89 -19.81
C GLU A 13 28.79 59.59 -20.60
N ILE A 14 30.06 59.27 -20.82
CA ILE A 14 30.49 57.88 -21.01
C ILE A 14 30.34 57.18 -19.66
N ALA A 15 29.29 56.36 -19.59
CA ALA A 15 29.03 55.40 -18.54
C ALA A 15 30.28 54.54 -18.25
N GLU A 16 30.68 54.49 -16.98
CA GLU A 16 31.47 53.39 -16.46
C GLU A 16 30.68 52.10 -16.70
N ASN A 17 31.17 51.28 -17.61
CA ASN A 17 30.67 49.94 -17.87
C ASN A 17 31.02 49.05 -16.66
N PRO A 18 30.04 48.50 -15.91
CA PRO A 18 30.33 47.52 -14.88
C PRO A 18 30.49 46.15 -15.53
N LEU A 19 31.49 46.00 -16.41
CA LEU A 19 31.97 44.71 -16.87
C LEU A 19 33.14 44.26 -15.99
N ALA A 20 32.87 44.15 -14.69
CA ALA A 20 33.80 43.61 -13.71
C ALA A 20 33.03 42.69 -12.78
N LYS A 21 32.90 41.41 -13.19
CA LYS A 21 32.80 40.19 -12.36
C LYS A 21 32.41 39.03 -13.27
N ALA A 22 33.41 38.44 -13.90
CA ALA A 22 33.31 37.15 -14.57
C ALA A 22 34.20 36.14 -13.82
N ASP A 23 34.01 36.02 -12.50
CA ASP A 23 34.78 35.11 -11.64
C ASP A 23 33.91 34.05 -10.94
N ASP A 24 32.61 33.93 -11.24
CA ASP A 24 31.71 33.07 -10.44
C ASP A 24 30.97 31.97 -11.25
N GLU A 25 31.28 31.72 -12.52
CA GLU A 25 30.58 30.65 -13.26
C GLU A 25 31.10 29.24 -12.91
N GLU A 26 32.42 29.04 -12.80
CA GLU A 26 33.02 27.73 -12.41
C GLU A 26 32.68 27.33 -10.96
N GLU A 27 32.57 28.29 -10.05
CA GLU A 27 32.21 28.03 -8.65
C GLU A 27 30.73 27.63 -8.51
N ILE A 28 29.85 28.15 -9.36
CA ILE A 28 28.43 27.75 -9.40
C ILE A 28 28.29 26.33 -9.96
N TYR A 29 29.00 25.97 -11.04
CA TYR A 29 28.94 24.62 -11.61
C TYR A 29 29.51 23.55 -10.65
N SER A 30 30.62 23.86 -9.95
CA SER A 30 31.19 22.94 -8.96
C SER A 30 30.30 22.77 -7.72
N ASN A 31 29.68 23.84 -7.22
CA ASN A 31 28.73 23.77 -6.11
C ASN A 31 27.44 23.00 -6.47
N ILE A 32 26.96 23.11 -7.71
CA ILE A 32 25.80 22.34 -8.21
C ILE A 32 26.18 20.86 -8.38
N SER A 33 27.36 20.57 -8.91
CA SER A 33 27.90 19.22 -9.06
C SER A 33 28.05 18.53 -7.70
N ASP A 34 28.60 19.23 -6.70
CA ASP A 34 28.82 18.71 -5.35
C ASP A 34 27.51 18.52 -4.57
N ARG A 35 26.52 19.41 -4.74
CA ARG A 35 25.16 19.20 -4.21
C ARG A 35 24.46 18.01 -4.86
N THR A 36 24.66 17.78 -6.14
CA THR A 36 24.06 16.65 -6.88
C THR A 36 24.70 15.33 -6.46
N ALA A 37 26.02 15.29 -6.28
CA ALA A 37 26.74 14.14 -5.75
C ALA A 37 26.27 13.77 -4.33
N LYS A 38 26.16 14.76 -3.42
CA LYS A 38 25.65 14.55 -2.05
C LYS A 38 24.20 14.05 -2.02
N ARG A 39 23.34 14.55 -2.93
CA ARG A 39 21.97 14.04 -3.09
C ARG A 39 21.94 12.59 -3.57
N ASN A 40 22.79 12.25 -4.54
CA ASN A 40 22.90 10.88 -5.06
C ASN A 40 23.44 9.91 -4.00
N GLU A 41 24.38 10.34 -3.17
CA GLU A 41 24.90 9.53 -2.05
C GLU A 41 23.84 9.31 -0.97
N LEU A 42 23.09 10.36 -0.60
CA LEU A 42 21.94 10.24 0.30
C LEU A 42 20.87 9.29 -0.28
N ALA A 43 20.54 9.43 -1.57
CA ALA A 43 19.57 8.57 -2.25
C ALA A 43 20.04 7.11 -2.27
N LYS A 44 21.32 6.83 -2.54
CA LYS A 44 21.91 5.48 -2.48
C LYS A 44 21.86 4.89 -1.08
N SER A 45 22.18 5.68 -0.05
CA SER A 45 22.13 5.24 1.34
C SER A 45 20.69 4.94 1.80
N LEU A 46 19.75 5.84 1.50
CA LEU A 46 18.32 5.63 1.73
C LEU A 46 17.82 4.40 0.97
N PHE A 47 18.26 4.19 -0.26
CA PHE A 47 17.91 3.01 -1.04
C PHE A 47 18.42 1.71 -0.40
N GLY A 48 19.69 1.69 0.01
CA GLY A 48 20.31 0.54 0.67
C GLY A 48 19.56 0.11 1.94
N ILE A 49 18.98 1.07 2.68
CA ILE A 49 18.22 0.80 3.89
C ILE A 49 16.75 0.44 3.57
N LEU A 50 16.08 1.21 2.70
CA LEU A 50 14.64 1.06 2.46
C LEU A 50 14.32 -0.14 1.56
N SER A 51 15.16 -0.45 0.56
CA SER A 51 14.92 -1.56 -0.38
C SER A 51 14.71 -2.92 0.33
N PRO A 52 15.60 -3.39 1.22
CA PRO A 52 15.38 -4.63 1.95
C PRO A 52 14.18 -4.56 2.90
N ALA A 53 13.94 -3.42 3.55
CA ALA A 53 12.80 -3.25 4.45
C ALA A 53 11.45 -3.36 3.73
N VAL A 54 11.32 -2.74 2.54
CA VAL A 54 10.09 -2.81 1.73
C VAL A 54 9.89 -4.23 1.19
N LYS A 55 10.95 -4.92 0.77
CA LYS A 55 10.87 -6.34 0.34
C LYS A 55 10.44 -7.27 1.47
N GLN A 56 10.95 -7.07 2.67
CA GLN A 56 10.52 -7.84 3.86
C GLN A 56 9.05 -7.56 4.18
N CYS A 57 8.62 -6.29 4.07
CA CYS A 57 7.22 -5.91 4.28
C CYS A 57 6.29 -6.62 3.26
N ASP A 58 6.64 -6.62 1.96
CA ASP A 58 5.90 -7.34 0.92
C ASP A 58 5.80 -8.85 1.23
N GLN A 59 6.91 -9.49 1.62
CA GLN A 59 6.91 -10.91 1.99
C GLN A 59 5.99 -11.22 3.17
N VAL A 60 6.02 -10.39 4.22
CA VAL A 60 5.15 -10.54 5.39
C VAL A 60 3.69 -10.39 4.98
N VAL A 61 3.35 -9.36 4.20
CA VAL A 61 1.98 -9.12 3.74
C VAL A 61 1.46 -10.30 2.91
N ARG A 62 2.27 -10.82 1.97
CA ARG A 62 1.92 -12.03 1.20
C ARG A 62 1.72 -13.25 2.09
N GLY A 63 2.58 -13.46 3.08
CA GLY A 63 2.45 -14.54 4.06
C GLY A 63 1.13 -14.46 4.84
N VAL A 64 0.74 -13.25 5.25
CA VAL A 64 -0.54 -13.01 5.94
C VAL A 64 -1.73 -13.33 5.02
N PHE A 65 -1.71 -12.97 3.73
CA PHE A 65 -2.77 -13.36 2.80
C PHE A 65 -2.93 -14.86 2.66
N GLN A 66 -1.81 -15.58 2.49
CA GLN A 66 -1.85 -17.03 2.34
C GLN A 66 -2.41 -17.69 3.60
N SER A 67 -2.04 -17.19 4.78
CA SER A 67 -2.59 -17.65 6.06
C SER A 67 -4.09 -17.35 6.18
N GLN A 68 -4.52 -16.11 5.88
CA GLN A 68 -5.94 -15.73 5.89
C GLN A 68 -6.77 -16.59 4.93
N GLN A 69 -6.25 -16.89 3.74
CA GLN A 69 -6.92 -17.74 2.76
C GLN A 69 -7.08 -19.18 3.27
N LYS A 70 -6.06 -19.74 3.94
CA LYS A 70 -6.16 -21.06 4.56
C LYS A 70 -7.24 -21.09 5.64
N VAL A 71 -7.26 -20.09 6.51
CA VAL A 71 -8.28 -19.99 7.57
C VAL A 71 -9.69 -19.83 6.97
N LEU A 72 -9.86 -19.03 5.91
CA LEU A 72 -11.15 -18.94 5.21
C LEU A 72 -11.61 -20.28 4.64
N ASN A 73 -10.69 -21.06 4.07
CA ASN A 73 -11.00 -22.39 3.54
C ASN A 73 -11.39 -23.37 4.65
N GLU A 74 -10.69 -23.36 5.78
CA GLU A 74 -11.02 -24.19 6.94
C GLU A 74 -12.38 -23.81 7.55
N ILE A 75 -12.67 -22.52 7.68
CA ILE A 75 -13.99 -22.02 8.11
C ILE A 75 -15.07 -22.51 7.15
N ALA A 76 -14.86 -22.44 5.83
CA ALA A 76 -15.84 -22.92 4.85
C ALA A 76 -16.06 -24.44 4.96
N ASN A 77 -15.00 -25.22 5.22
CA ASN A 77 -15.10 -26.65 5.46
C ASN A 77 -15.89 -26.96 6.74
N LEU A 78 -15.62 -26.24 7.82
CA LEU A 78 -16.37 -26.37 9.08
C LEU A 78 -17.85 -26.01 8.89
N GLU A 79 -18.17 -24.93 8.18
CA GLU A 79 -19.56 -24.57 7.82
C GLU A 79 -20.25 -25.70 7.06
N LYS A 80 -19.55 -26.33 6.10
CA LYS A 80 -20.07 -27.46 5.33
C LYS A 80 -20.33 -28.68 6.22
N THR A 81 -19.35 -29.10 7.02
CA THR A 81 -19.49 -30.26 7.93
C THR A 81 -20.60 -30.04 8.95
N LEU A 82 -20.72 -28.84 9.49
CA LEU A 82 -21.82 -28.49 10.39
C LEU A 82 -23.17 -28.64 9.67
N ASN A 83 -23.34 -28.05 8.48
CA ASN A 83 -24.60 -28.17 7.73
C ASN A 83 -24.95 -29.64 7.40
N GLU A 84 -23.96 -30.46 7.05
CA GLU A 84 -24.17 -31.90 6.81
C GLU A 84 -24.60 -32.64 8.08
N TRP A 85 -24.00 -32.30 9.22
CA TRP A 85 -24.40 -32.86 10.52
C TRP A 85 -25.83 -32.47 10.89
N GLN A 86 -26.20 -31.19 10.69
CA GLN A 86 -27.56 -30.71 10.92
C GLN A 86 -28.58 -31.47 10.05
N LYS A 87 -28.26 -31.68 8.77
CA LYS A 87 -29.14 -32.42 7.86
C LYS A 87 -29.31 -33.88 8.30
N LYS A 88 -28.20 -34.55 8.68
CA LYS A 88 -28.25 -35.93 9.20
C LYS A 88 -29.05 -36.03 10.50
N GLU A 89 -28.93 -35.06 11.39
CA GLU A 89 -29.67 -35.04 12.64
C GLU A 89 -31.17 -34.81 12.41
N GLU A 90 -31.54 -33.96 11.45
CA GLU A 90 -32.94 -33.74 11.07
C GLU A 90 -33.55 -35.00 10.42
N GLU A 91 -32.80 -35.68 9.55
CA GLU A 91 -33.19 -36.99 9.00
C GLU A 91 -33.37 -38.06 10.11
N ARG A 92 -32.48 -38.05 11.13
CA ARG A 92 -32.57 -38.94 12.30
C ARG A 92 -33.81 -38.63 13.14
N ARG A 93 -34.15 -37.35 13.35
CA ARG A 93 -35.35 -36.90 14.04
C ARG A 93 -36.63 -37.30 13.30
N GLN A 94 -36.66 -37.20 11.97
CA GLN A 94 -37.82 -37.62 11.18
C GLN A 94 -38.07 -39.13 11.31
N LYS A 95 -36.99 -39.94 11.29
CA LYS A 95 -37.08 -41.39 11.54
C LYS A 95 -37.51 -41.71 12.96
N GLN A 96 -36.94 -41.06 13.99
CA GLN A 96 -37.34 -41.28 15.39
C GLN A 96 -38.78 -40.86 15.69
N LYS A 97 -39.28 -39.77 15.09
CA LYS A 97 -40.69 -39.34 15.22
C LYS A 97 -41.68 -40.34 14.60
N GLN A 98 -41.25 -41.14 13.62
CA GLN A 98 -42.06 -42.24 13.07
C GLN A 98 -42.05 -43.49 13.96
N GLU A 99 -41.06 -43.66 14.84
CA GLU A 99 -40.85 -44.89 15.61
C GLU A 99 -41.24 -44.80 17.09
N THR A 100 -41.03 -43.68 17.80
CA THR A 100 -41.58 -43.48 19.17
C THR A 100 -41.43 -42.04 19.67
N GLN A 101 -42.40 -41.58 20.44
CA GLN A 101 -42.43 -40.27 21.11
C GLN A 101 -41.41 -40.28 22.27
N SER A 102 -40.18 -39.79 22.04
CA SER A 102 -39.14 -39.74 23.08
C SER A 102 -38.46 -38.37 23.17
N ASP A 103 -38.61 -37.79 24.36
CA ASP A 103 -37.76 -36.84 25.10
C ASP A 103 -37.11 -35.66 24.34
N GLY A 104 -37.84 -34.54 24.28
CA GLY A 104 -37.42 -33.32 23.58
C GLY A 104 -36.43 -32.41 24.32
N LYS A 105 -36.14 -32.66 25.61
CA LYS A 105 -35.47 -31.66 26.46
C LYS A 105 -33.95 -31.58 26.29
N THR A 106 -33.28 -32.70 26.01
CA THR A 106 -31.82 -32.73 25.76
C THR A 106 -31.48 -32.25 24.34
N VAL A 107 -32.46 -32.29 23.43
CA VAL A 107 -32.30 -32.11 21.99
C VAL A 107 -32.44 -30.63 21.58
N GLU A 108 -33.24 -29.82 22.28
CA GLU A 108 -33.31 -28.36 22.06
C GLU A 108 -32.01 -27.65 22.45
N VAL A 109 -31.38 -28.03 23.57
CA VAL A 109 -30.13 -27.40 24.06
C VAL A 109 -28.96 -27.60 23.09
N VAL A 110 -28.92 -28.72 22.37
CA VAL A 110 -27.89 -29.01 21.36
C VAL A 110 -28.13 -28.17 20.10
N ASP A 111 -29.39 -27.97 19.70
CA ASP A 111 -29.75 -27.17 18.51
C ASP A 111 -29.44 -25.67 18.71
N ASP A 112 -29.65 -25.14 19.91
CA ASP A 112 -29.34 -23.74 20.23
C ASP A 112 -27.83 -23.46 20.25
N ARG A 113 -27.04 -24.34 20.89
CA ARG A 113 -25.56 -24.25 20.84
C ARG A 113 -25.05 -24.37 19.41
N PHE A 114 -25.66 -25.24 18.61
CA PHE A 114 -25.29 -25.44 17.23
C PHE A 114 -25.52 -24.18 16.37
N LYS A 115 -26.67 -23.52 16.54
CA LYS A 115 -26.95 -22.21 15.91
C LYS A 115 -25.95 -21.15 16.35
N GLU A 116 -25.60 -21.12 17.64
CA GLU A 116 -24.60 -20.21 18.17
C GLU A 116 -23.22 -20.42 17.53
N TYR A 117 -22.77 -21.67 17.36
CA TYR A 117 -21.51 -21.98 16.68
C TYR A 117 -21.51 -21.57 15.21
N LEU A 118 -22.59 -21.84 14.48
CA LEU A 118 -22.74 -21.37 13.09
C LEU A 118 -22.69 -19.84 13.00
N GLN A 119 -23.34 -19.14 13.92
CA GLN A 119 -23.33 -17.68 13.96
C GLN A 119 -21.93 -17.14 14.25
N LYS A 120 -21.19 -17.74 15.20
CA LYS A 120 -19.79 -17.39 15.49
C LYS A 120 -18.88 -17.65 14.29
N LEU A 121 -19.06 -18.75 13.57
CA LEU A 121 -18.29 -19.06 12.35
C LEU A 121 -18.53 -18.00 11.27
N ARG A 122 -19.80 -17.68 10.97
CA ARG A 122 -20.15 -16.65 9.98
C ARG A 122 -19.61 -15.28 10.37
N ALA A 123 -19.72 -14.89 11.64
CA ALA A 123 -19.17 -13.63 12.13
C ALA A 123 -17.64 -13.57 11.98
N THR A 124 -16.95 -14.68 12.26
CA THR A 124 -15.49 -14.79 12.09
C THR A 124 -15.10 -14.70 10.62
N ARG A 125 -15.84 -15.37 9.73
CA ARG A 125 -15.67 -15.28 8.27
C ARG A 125 -15.81 -13.84 7.76
N GLN A 126 -16.83 -13.11 8.22
CA GLN A 126 -17.05 -11.72 7.85
C GLN A 126 -15.91 -10.80 8.30
N LYS A 127 -15.43 -10.98 9.55
CA LYS A 127 -14.28 -10.22 10.06
C LYS A 127 -13.02 -10.51 9.24
N LEU A 128 -12.78 -11.78 8.92
CA LEU A 128 -11.61 -12.20 8.15
C LEU A 128 -11.64 -11.66 6.71
N ASN A 129 -12.82 -11.66 6.06
CA ASN A 129 -13.00 -11.02 4.76
C ASN A 129 -12.72 -9.51 4.81
N LYS A 130 -13.19 -8.80 5.84
CA LYS A 130 -12.92 -7.38 6.00
C LYS A 130 -11.41 -7.10 6.16
N LEU A 131 -10.72 -7.92 6.94
CA LEU A 131 -9.26 -7.82 7.12
C LEU A 131 -8.51 -8.13 5.81
N SER A 132 -8.96 -9.11 5.04
CA SER A 132 -8.38 -9.45 3.74
C SER A 132 -8.51 -8.29 2.73
N ILE A 133 -9.66 -7.60 2.69
CA ILE A 133 -9.84 -6.39 1.86
C ILE A 133 -8.87 -5.28 2.29
N GLN A 134 -8.76 -5.02 3.60
CA GLN A 134 -7.84 -3.99 4.12
C GLN A 134 -6.39 -4.31 3.80
N LEU A 135 -5.99 -5.56 3.96
CA LEU A 135 -4.65 -6.03 3.59
C LEU A 135 -4.43 -5.92 2.08
N GLY A 136 -5.48 -6.15 1.27
CA GLY A 136 -5.54 -5.93 -0.19
C GLY A 136 -5.06 -4.53 -0.57
N MET A 137 -5.64 -3.53 0.09
CA MET A 137 -5.26 -2.14 -0.13
C MET A 137 -3.82 -1.86 0.29
N ILE A 138 -3.35 -2.46 1.39
CA ILE A 138 -1.97 -2.28 1.87
C ILE A 138 -0.97 -2.85 0.87
N HIS A 139 -1.21 -4.08 0.37
CA HIS A 139 -0.37 -4.71 -0.63
C HIS A 139 -0.32 -3.92 -1.92
N HIS A 140 -1.46 -3.44 -2.41
CA HIS A 140 -1.49 -2.59 -3.60
C HIS A 140 -0.66 -1.31 -3.41
N ARG A 141 -0.74 -0.67 -2.24
CA ARG A 141 0.08 0.52 -1.94
C ARG A 141 1.57 0.18 -1.87
N LEU A 142 1.94 -0.97 -1.31
CA LEU A 142 3.32 -1.44 -1.30
C LEU A 142 3.82 -1.73 -2.71
N ASP A 143 3.02 -2.35 -3.58
CA ASP A 143 3.36 -2.59 -4.99
C ASP A 143 3.60 -1.27 -5.73
N VAL A 144 2.73 -0.27 -5.52
CA VAL A 144 2.89 1.06 -6.11
C VAL A 144 4.19 1.72 -5.63
N VAL A 145 4.47 1.67 -4.32
CA VAL A 145 5.71 2.20 -3.76
C VAL A 145 6.92 1.47 -4.35
N LEU A 146 6.90 0.14 -4.41
CA LEU A 146 7.97 -0.66 -5.01
C LEU A 146 8.16 -0.35 -6.50
N TYR A 147 7.08 -0.14 -7.25
CA TYR A 147 7.13 0.23 -8.66
C TYR A 147 7.83 1.57 -8.86
N TYR A 148 7.39 2.62 -8.15
CA TYR A 148 8.03 3.93 -8.23
C TYR A 148 9.47 3.90 -7.69
N PHE A 149 9.71 3.20 -6.59
CA PHE A 149 11.03 3.07 -6.01
C PHE A 149 12.03 2.41 -6.98
N ASN A 150 11.60 1.34 -7.68
CA ASN A 150 12.41 0.73 -8.74
C ASN A 150 12.55 1.64 -9.97
N PHE A 151 11.48 2.31 -10.40
CA PHE A 151 11.50 3.21 -11.56
C PHE A 151 12.44 4.41 -11.35
N TYR A 152 12.31 5.12 -10.23
CA TYR A 152 13.17 6.26 -9.90
C TYR A 152 14.62 5.82 -9.66
N CYS A 153 14.87 4.67 -9.05
CA CYS A 153 16.25 4.21 -8.87
C CYS A 153 16.91 3.82 -10.19
N CYS A 154 16.18 3.19 -11.12
CA CYS A 154 16.72 2.89 -12.45
C CYS A 154 17.00 4.17 -13.27
N TYR A 155 16.17 5.20 -13.16
CA TYR A 155 16.37 6.44 -13.92
C TYR A 155 17.45 7.37 -13.35
N THR A 156 17.64 7.40 -12.03
CA THR A 156 18.61 8.30 -11.37
C THR A 156 20.01 7.68 -11.19
N LEU A 157 20.19 6.39 -11.48
CA LEU A 157 21.50 5.72 -11.47
C LEU A 157 22.11 5.55 -12.87
N ILE A 158 21.36 5.85 -13.93
CA ILE A 158 21.79 5.73 -15.34
C ILE A 158 22.20 7.10 -15.93
N TYR A 159 21.82 8.22 -15.30
CA TYR A 159 22.23 9.58 -15.65
C TYR A 159 22.94 10.24 -14.45
#